data_AF-A0A8X7T999-F1
#
_entry.id   AF-A0A8X7T999-F1
#
_cell.length_a   1.000
_cell.length_b   1.000
_cell.length_c   1.000
_cell.angle_alpha   90.00
_cell.angle_beta   90.00
_cell.angle_gamma   90.00
#
_symmetry.space_group_name_H-M   'P 1'
#
loop_
_entity.id
_entity.type
_entity.pdbx_description
1 polymer ?
#
loop_
_entity_poly.entity_id
_entity_poly.type
_entity_poly.pdbx_seq_one_letter_code
_entity_poly.pdbx_strand_id
1 'polypeptide(L)'
;MAARPTVNVRGADGAIAGSIPLPAVLTAPIRPDVVASVHKNMAKNKRQPYAVATNAGHQTSAESWGTGRAVARIPRVGGSGTHRSGQAAFGNMVRGGHMFAPNKLWRRWFVKTNQNQKRYATASAIAATAVPSLLLARGHRIEEIEEVPLVVSNAVESFTKTKEAVALLKALGAYTDVQRVHDTKKIRAGTGKMRGRKTKSRRGPLVIYGGEDQGIVRAFRNLPGVEIVSVNRLNLLQLAPGGHIGRFCIWTEDAFKALDTVFGTYDKPSELKKGFTLPNAKIANADVTRIINSDEIKAVTRAAGPSTTKRPYTQKKNPLRNRGVLFRLNPYAQTAIRQSILEEQRRRDGKQKKNIKSERAVASKEFLEQLKAP
;
A
#
# COMPACT_ATOMS: atom_id res chain seq x y z
N MET A 1 20.72 11.31 -8.62
CA MET A 1 19.37 11.52 -9.19
C MET A 1 19.50 12.60 -10.26
N ALA A 2 19.12 12.33 -11.51
CA ALA A 2 19.08 13.37 -12.55
C ALA A 2 17.78 14.17 -12.38
N ALA A 3 17.77 15.08 -11.41
CA ALA A 3 16.72 16.08 -11.35
C ALA A 3 17.05 17.16 -12.39
N ARG A 4 16.05 17.65 -13.14
CA ARG A 4 16.26 18.80 -14.03
C ARG A 4 16.72 19.98 -13.18
N PRO A 5 17.79 20.71 -13.57
CA PRO A 5 18.28 21.83 -12.78
C PRO A 5 17.27 22.98 -12.75
N THR A 6 16.50 23.15 -13.82
CA THR A 6 15.50 24.21 -13.99
C THR A 6 14.17 23.65 -14.50
N VAL A 7 13.10 24.40 -14.24
CA VAL A 7 11.71 24.12 -14.66
C VAL A 7 11.17 25.36 -15.37
N ASN A 8 10.42 25.16 -16.45
CA ASN A 8 9.80 26.27 -17.19
C ASN A 8 8.59 26.84 -16.43
N VAL A 9 8.50 28.17 -16.41
CA VAL A 9 7.33 28.90 -15.92
C VAL A 9 6.38 29.14 -17.08
N ARG A 10 5.11 28.77 -16.94
CA ARG A 10 4.07 28.93 -17.96
C ARG A 10 3.25 30.19 -17.74
N GLY A 11 3.01 30.95 -18.81
CA GLY A 11 2.10 32.07 -18.85
C GLY A 11 0.63 31.66 -18.74
N ALA A 12 -0.27 32.65 -18.70
CA ALA A 12 -1.72 32.40 -18.63
C ALA A 12 -2.29 31.77 -19.92
N ASP A 13 -1.59 31.96 -21.02
CA ASP A 13 -1.83 31.39 -22.36
C ASP A 13 -1.22 30.00 -22.55
N GLY A 14 -0.48 29.48 -21.56
CA GLY A 14 0.22 28.19 -21.64
C GLY A 14 1.60 28.26 -22.32
N ALA A 15 2.00 29.43 -22.82
CA ALA A 15 3.33 29.62 -23.39
C ALA A 15 4.42 29.66 -22.31
N ILE A 16 5.67 29.44 -22.69
CA ILE A 16 6.81 29.56 -21.77
C ILE A 16 7.09 31.05 -21.52
N ALA A 17 6.99 31.47 -20.27
CA ALA A 17 7.24 32.84 -19.82
C ALA A 17 8.63 33.01 -19.18
N GLY A 18 9.25 31.94 -18.71
CA GLY A 18 10.57 31.98 -18.07
C GLY A 18 11.02 30.61 -17.57
N SER A 19 12.08 30.57 -16.76
CA SER A 19 12.53 29.35 -16.08
C SER A 19 13.04 29.65 -14.67
N ILE A 20 12.89 28.68 -13.77
CA ILE A 20 13.30 28.79 -12.36
C ILE A 20 14.03 27.52 -11.91
N PRO A 21 14.97 27.60 -10.96
CA PRO A 21 15.67 26.42 -10.44
C PRO A 21 14.71 25.49 -9.70
N LEU A 22 15.00 24.18 -9.72
CA LEU A 22 14.22 23.17 -9.00
C LEU A 22 14.54 23.20 -7.50
N PRO A 23 13.55 23.43 -6.61
CA PRO A 23 13.75 23.38 -5.17
C PRO A 23 14.24 22.01 -4.67
N ALA A 24 15.12 22.03 -3.68
CA ALA A 24 15.77 20.82 -3.16
C ALA A 24 14.75 19.80 -2.62
N VAL A 25 13.64 20.26 -2.05
CA VAL A 25 12.57 19.40 -1.51
C VAL A 25 11.97 18.43 -2.55
N LEU A 26 12.00 18.77 -3.84
CA LEU A 26 11.48 17.90 -4.90
C LEU A 26 12.39 16.70 -5.18
N THR A 27 13.64 16.75 -4.71
CA THR A 27 14.60 15.65 -4.75
C THR A 27 14.67 14.85 -3.44
N ALA A 28 13.81 15.18 -2.47
CA ALA A 28 13.76 14.47 -1.19
C ALA A 28 13.38 12.99 -1.38
N PRO A 29 13.91 12.07 -0.53
CA PRO A 29 13.61 10.65 -0.62
C PRO A 29 12.12 10.38 -0.40
N ILE A 30 11.52 9.65 -1.33
CA ILE A 30 10.10 9.30 -1.29
C ILE A 30 9.89 8.07 -0.39
N ARG A 31 9.14 8.23 0.71
CA ARG A 31 8.81 7.20 1.70
C ARG A 31 7.29 7.00 1.83
N PRO A 32 6.69 6.11 1.01
CA PRO A 32 5.24 5.89 1.03
C PRO A 32 4.73 5.31 2.35
N ASP A 33 5.56 4.54 3.07
CA ASP A 33 5.27 3.97 4.38
C ASP A 33 5.12 5.06 5.47
N VAL A 34 6.03 6.03 5.49
CA VAL A 34 5.98 7.18 6.41
C VAL A 34 4.76 8.03 6.09
N VAL A 35 4.51 8.32 4.81
CA VAL A 35 3.33 9.07 4.36
C VAL A 35 2.04 8.40 4.79
N ALA A 36 1.89 7.09 4.55
CA ALA A 36 0.68 6.35 4.91
C ALA A 36 0.44 6.32 6.42
N SER A 37 1.49 6.09 7.22
CA SER A 37 1.42 6.06 8.68
C SER A 37 1.02 7.42 9.26
N VAL A 38 1.69 8.50 8.82
CA VAL A 38 1.40 9.87 9.26
C VAL A 38 0.01 10.31 8.81
N HIS A 39 -0.36 10.05 7.55
CA HIS A 39 -1.70 10.36 7.03
C HIS A 39 -2.79 9.68 7.86
N LYS A 40 -2.63 8.40 8.18
CA LYS A 40 -3.59 7.65 9.04
C LYS A 40 -3.77 8.31 10.41
N ASN A 41 -2.69 8.78 11.03
CA ASN A 41 -2.76 9.44 12.33
C ASN A 41 -3.36 10.85 12.24
N MET A 42 -2.96 11.64 11.24
CA MET A 42 -3.52 12.98 11.01
C MET A 42 -5.03 12.92 10.68
N ALA A 43 -5.46 11.95 9.87
CA ALA A 43 -6.86 11.80 9.50
C ALA A 43 -7.77 11.48 10.71
N LYS A 44 -7.25 10.79 11.73
CA LYS A 44 -7.99 10.53 12.96
C LYS A 44 -8.33 11.82 13.72
N ASN A 45 -7.47 12.84 13.63
CA ASN A 45 -7.65 14.09 14.37
C ASN A 45 -8.79 14.97 13.83
N LYS A 46 -9.33 14.67 12.64
CA LYS A 46 -10.52 15.35 12.10
C LYS A 46 -11.85 14.71 12.56
N ARG A 47 -11.81 13.61 13.30
CA ARG A 47 -13.02 12.88 13.72
C ARG A 47 -13.69 13.59 14.88
N GLN A 48 -15.01 13.72 14.81
CA GLN A 48 -15.83 14.12 15.95
C GLN A 48 -16.09 12.90 16.86
N PRO A 49 -15.92 13.03 18.19
CA PRO A 49 -16.32 11.99 19.14
C PRO A 49 -17.79 11.64 19.01
N TYR A 50 -18.12 10.38 19.18
CA TYR A 50 -19.50 9.90 19.26
C TYR A 50 -19.61 8.81 20.33
N ALA A 51 -20.70 8.84 21.08
CA ALA A 51 -20.96 7.92 22.19
C ALA A 51 -22.44 7.57 22.24
N VAL A 52 -22.76 6.46 22.91
CA VAL A 52 -24.13 6.13 23.29
C VAL A 52 -24.45 6.83 24.61
N ALA A 53 -25.70 7.27 24.80
CA ALA A 53 -26.13 7.85 26.07
C ALA A 53 -25.84 6.88 27.24
N THR A 54 -25.33 7.41 28.35
CA THR A 54 -24.87 6.61 29.50
C THR A 54 -25.99 5.83 30.17
N ASN A 55 -27.21 6.36 30.16
CA ASN A 55 -28.41 5.76 30.73
C ASN A 55 -29.25 4.97 29.71
N ALA A 56 -28.81 4.82 28.46
CA ALA A 56 -29.56 4.07 27.45
C ALA A 56 -29.75 2.61 27.90
N GLY A 57 -31.01 2.15 27.90
CA GLY A 57 -31.37 0.80 28.34
C GLY A 57 -31.31 0.59 29.86
N HIS A 58 -31.01 1.62 30.67
CA HIS A 58 -30.95 1.57 32.13
C HIS A 58 -32.07 2.36 32.82
N GLN A 59 -32.96 3.00 32.05
CA GLN A 59 -34.05 3.84 32.58
C GLN A 59 -35.25 3.02 33.09
N THR A 60 -35.28 1.72 32.82
CA THR A 60 -36.40 0.83 33.19
C THR A 60 -36.14 0.17 34.54
N SER A 61 -37.11 0.21 35.46
CA SER A 61 -37.05 -0.59 36.69
C SER A 61 -37.34 -2.06 36.37
N ALA A 62 -36.36 -2.93 36.66
CA ALA A 62 -36.45 -4.35 36.39
C ALA A 62 -35.59 -5.17 37.35
N GLU A 63 -36.09 -6.32 37.77
CA GLU A 63 -35.39 -7.24 38.67
C GLU A 63 -35.54 -8.68 38.16
N SER A 64 -34.56 -9.53 38.44
CA SER A 64 -34.64 -10.94 38.07
C SER A 64 -35.62 -11.66 39.00
N TRP A 65 -36.50 -12.46 38.42
CA TRP A 65 -37.46 -13.25 39.21
C TRP A 65 -36.86 -14.49 39.88
N GLY A 66 -35.56 -14.71 39.72
CA GLY A 66 -34.88 -15.89 40.26
C GLY A 66 -35.26 -17.18 39.54
N THR A 67 -35.08 -18.31 40.24
CA THR A 67 -35.44 -19.64 39.75
C THR A 67 -36.91 -19.99 40.05
N GLY A 68 -37.42 -21.09 39.49
CA GLY A 68 -38.74 -21.62 39.85
C GLY A 68 -39.94 -21.05 39.10
N ARG A 69 -39.73 -20.19 38.09
CA ARG A 69 -40.81 -19.57 37.29
C ARG A 69 -40.85 -20.00 35.81
N ALA A 70 -40.20 -21.11 35.47
CA ALA A 70 -40.06 -21.62 34.09
C ALA A 70 -39.59 -20.56 33.06
N VAL A 71 -38.80 -19.57 33.51
CA VAL A 71 -38.26 -18.50 32.68
C VAL A 71 -36.76 -18.29 32.95
N ALA A 72 -36.04 -17.78 31.95
CA ALA A 72 -34.64 -17.41 32.10
C ALA A 72 -34.44 -16.31 33.17
N ARG A 73 -33.32 -16.39 33.90
CA ARG A 73 -32.93 -15.54 35.05
C ARG A 73 -32.48 -14.11 34.67
N ILE A 74 -33.10 -13.51 33.66
CA ILE A 74 -32.82 -12.15 33.19
C ILE A 74 -33.70 -11.17 33.97
N PRO A 75 -33.22 -9.95 34.31
CA PRO A 75 -34.06 -8.91 34.90
C PRO A 75 -35.31 -8.63 34.04
N ARG A 76 -36.49 -8.55 34.67
CA ARG A 76 -37.77 -8.33 34.02
C ARG A 76 -38.46 -7.09 34.57
N VAL A 77 -39.14 -6.36 33.69
CA VAL A 77 -39.87 -5.13 34.04
C VAL A 77 -41.00 -5.47 35.02
N GLY A 78 -41.06 -4.74 36.13
CA GLY A 78 -42.13 -4.89 37.13
C GLY A 78 -43.49 -4.34 36.66
N GLY A 79 -44.50 -4.52 37.51
CA GLY A 79 -45.88 -4.08 37.24
C GLY A 79 -46.70 -5.06 36.42
N SER A 80 -47.90 -4.63 36.02
CA SER A 80 -48.88 -5.39 35.23
C SER A 80 -49.63 -4.47 34.26
N GLY A 81 -50.50 -5.02 33.40
CA GLY A 81 -51.42 -4.24 32.57
C GLY A 81 -50.83 -3.58 31.32
N THR A 82 -49.52 -3.76 31.04
CA THR A 82 -48.91 -3.29 29.79
C THR A 82 -48.18 -4.43 29.08
N HIS A 83 -48.07 -4.36 27.75
CA HIS A 83 -47.28 -5.33 26.99
C HIS A 83 -45.81 -5.40 27.42
N ARG A 84 -45.29 -4.35 28.07
CA ARG A 84 -43.89 -4.30 28.52
C ARG A 84 -43.67 -5.02 29.86
N SER A 85 -44.69 -5.13 30.71
CA SER A 85 -44.59 -5.81 32.00
C SER A 85 -44.18 -7.29 31.83
N GLY A 86 -43.30 -7.78 32.70
CA GLY A 86 -42.78 -9.15 32.67
C GLY A 86 -41.78 -9.47 31.56
N GLN A 87 -41.52 -8.55 30.63
CA GLN A 87 -40.49 -8.70 29.60
C GLN A 87 -39.09 -8.44 30.16
N ALA A 88 -38.08 -9.06 29.55
CA ALA A 88 -36.68 -8.86 29.91
C ALA A 88 -36.23 -7.39 29.71
N ALA A 89 -35.25 -6.95 30.51
CA ALA A 89 -34.60 -5.64 30.44
C ALA A 89 -33.09 -5.74 30.73
N PHE A 90 -32.39 -4.60 30.65
CA PHE A 90 -30.94 -4.42 30.84
C PHE A 90 -30.03 -5.18 29.87
N GLY A 91 -30.08 -6.50 29.82
CA GLY A 91 -29.13 -7.33 29.09
C GLY A 91 -28.91 -6.93 27.63
N ASN A 92 -27.67 -7.10 27.13
CA ASN A 92 -27.29 -6.81 25.74
C ASN A 92 -27.93 -7.72 24.69
N MET A 93 -28.39 -8.89 25.10
CA MET A 93 -29.20 -9.82 24.30
C MET A 93 -30.69 -9.45 24.25
N VAL A 94 -31.11 -8.44 25.03
CA VAL A 94 -32.53 -8.11 25.22
C VAL A 94 -32.93 -6.95 24.32
N ARG A 95 -34.11 -7.04 23.69
CA ARG A 95 -34.73 -5.95 22.94
C ARG A 95 -34.96 -4.74 23.85
N GLY A 96 -34.38 -3.59 23.49
CA GLY A 96 -34.48 -2.36 24.30
C GLY A 96 -33.58 -2.33 25.53
N GLY A 97 -32.74 -3.36 25.74
CA GLY A 97 -31.66 -3.35 26.74
C GLY A 97 -30.46 -2.50 26.31
N HIS A 98 -29.42 -2.49 27.14
CA HIS A 98 -28.20 -1.75 26.86
C HIS A 98 -27.18 -2.60 26.08
N MET A 99 -26.40 -1.97 25.21
CA MET A 99 -25.29 -2.65 24.51
C MET A 99 -24.15 -3.02 25.49
N PHE A 100 -23.44 -4.12 25.22
CA PHE A 100 -22.16 -4.42 25.87
C PHE A 100 -21.05 -3.51 25.34
N ALA A 101 -20.23 -2.96 26.24
CA ALA A 101 -19.14 -2.03 25.92
C ALA A 101 -19.57 -0.84 25.02
N PRO A 102 -20.55 -0.01 25.46
CA PRO A 102 -21.01 1.12 24.66
C PRO A 102 -19.88 2.13 24.42
N ASN A 103 -19.85 2.72 23.23
CA ASN A 103 -18.85 3.74 22.89
C ASN A 103 -18.88 4.88 23.90
N LYS A 104 -17.72 5.18 24.48
CA LYS A 104 -17.54 6.24 25.48
C LYS A 104 -16.87 7.47 24.86
N LEU A 105 -17.16 8.64 25.42
CA LEU A 105 -16.60 9.91 24.97
C LEU A 105 -15.07 9.93 25.11
N TRP A 106 -14.53 9.34 26.18
CA TRP A 106 -13.08 9.29 26.48
C TRP A 106 -12.28 8.28 25.64
N ARG A 107 -12.87 7.69 24.59
CA ARG A 107 -12.10 6.93 23.60
C ARG A 107 -10.97 7.81 23.07
N ARG A 108 -9.76 7.25 22.89
CA ARG A 108 -8.64 8.00 22.30
C ARG A 108 -8.87 8.25 20.80
N TRP A 109 -9.52 9.36 20.46
CA TRP A 109 -9.80 9.77 19.08
C TRP A 109 -8.58 10.36 18.39
N PHE A 110 -7.85 11.19 19.12
CA PHE A 110 -6.72 11.97 18.61
C PHE A 110 -5.40 11.21 18.79
N VAL A 111 -4.53 11.31 17.80
CA VAL A 111 -3.19 10.71 17.80
C VAL A 111 -2.15 11.80 17.61
N LYS A 112 -1.31 11.98 18.64
CA LYS A 112 -0.11 12.83 18.55
C LYS A 112 0.85 12.18 17.57
N THR A 113 1.36 12.96 16.63
CA THR A 113 2.36 12.52 15.63
C THR A 113 3.53 13.48 15.68
N ASN A 114 4.74 12.94 15.65
CA ASN A 114 5.97 13.72 15.77
C ASN A 114 6.06 14.77 14.65
N GLN A 115 6.49 15.98 15.00
CA GLN A 115 6.52 17.10 14.07
C GLN A 115 7.48 16.83 12.91
N ASN A 116 8.66 16.28 13.17
CA ASN A 116 9.61 15.92 12.10
C ASN A 116 9.10 14.80 11.19
N GLN A 117 8.33 13.83 11.71
CA GLN A 117 7.69 12.82 10.87
C GLN A 117 6.63 13.43 9.95
N LYS A 118 5.84 14.40 10.44
CA LYS A 118 4.90 15.14 9.59
C LYS A 118 5.64 15.93 8.50
N ARG A 119 6.69 16.66 8.87
CA ARG A 119 7.50 17.44 7.93
C ARG A 119 8.14 16.54 6.87
N TYR A 120 8.67 15.38 7.26
CA TYR A 120 9.19 14.39 6.32
C TYR A 120 8.11 13.85 5.39
N ALA A 121 6.96 13.44 5.92
CA ALA A 121 5.85 12.96 5.10
C ALA A 121 5.41 14.02 4.07
N THR A 122 5.36 15.29 4.46
CA THR A 122 5.04 16.40 3.54
C THR A 122 6.12 16.56 2.47
N ALA A 123 7.41 16.56 2.83
CA ALA A 123 8.52 16.66 1.87
C ALA A 123 8.51 15.48 0.88
N SER A 124 8.33 14.25 1.37
CA SER A 124 8.19 13.06 0.52
C SER A 124 6.97 13.12 -0.40
N ALA A 125 5.86 13.71 0.05
CA ALA A 125 4.67 13.85 -0.78
C ALA A 125 4.89 14.89 -1.89
N ILE A 126 5.61 15.98 -1.60
CA ILE A 126 6.00 17.02 -2.58
C ILE A 126 6.95 16.45 -3.63
N ALA A 127 8.01 15.74 -3.22
CA ALA A 127 8.93 15.07 -4.14
C ALA A 127 8.20 14.13 -5.10
N ALA A 128 7.20 13.40 -4.62
CA ALA A 128 6.38 12.54 -5.46
C ALA A 128 5.55 13.28 -6.53
N THR A 129 5.32 14.58 -6.38
CA THR A 129 4.60 15.39 -7.40
C THR A 129 5.46 15.75 -8.60
N ALA A 130 6.79 15.65 -8.49
CA ALA A 130 7.73 15.86 -9.59
C ALA A 130 7.90 14.63 -10.50
N VAL A 131 7.34 13.48 -10.12
CA VAL A 131 7.55 12.22 -10.82
C VAL A 131 6.30 11.83 -11.61
N PRO A 132 6.32 11.92 -12.97
CA PRO A 132 5.14 11.66 -13.80
C PRO A 132 4.53 10.27 -13.60
N SER A 133 5.36 9.24 -13.42
CA SER A 133 4.90 7.86 -13.20
C SER A 133 4.07 7.71 -11.92
N LEU A 134 4.38 8.46 -10.87
CA LEU A 134 3.60 8.45 -9.62
C LEU A 134 2.26 9.18 -9.78
N LEU A 135 2.21 10.26 -10.58
CA LEU A 135 0.98 10.98 -10.90
C LEU A 135 0.00 10.10 -11.71
N LEU A 136 0.51 9.42 -12.74
CA LEU A 136 -0.25 8.49 -13.57
C LEU A 136 -0.72 7.27 -12.78
N ALA A 137 0.15 6.68 -11.93
CA ALA A 137 -0.22 5.56 -11.07
C ALA A 137 -1.36 5.91 -10.09
N ARG A 138 -1.43 7.18 -9.65
CA ARG A 138 -2.55 7.68 -8.85
C ARG A 138 -3.83 7.88 -9.66
N GLY A 139 -3.70 8.01 -10.97
CA GLY A 139 -4.81 8.13 -11.93
C GLY A 139 -5.21 9.55 -12.28
N HIS A 140 -4.27 10.51 -12.18
CA HIS A 140 -4.46 11.84 -12.78
C HIS A 140 -4.32 11.77 -14.31
N ARG A 141 -5.04 12.65 -15.02
CA ARG A 141 -4.86 12.85 -16.47
C ARG A 141 -3.83 13.94 -16.69
N ILE A 142 -2.64 13.55 -17.12
CA ILE A 142 -1.50 14.47 -17.35
C ILE A 142 -0.85 14.21 -18.72
N GLU A 143 -1.51 13.44 -19.58
CA GLU A 143 -0.97 12.99 -20.86
C GLU A 143 -0.75 14.16 -21.84
N GLU A 144 -1.55 15.23 -21.73
CA GLU A 144 -1.45 16.46 -22.54
C GLU A 144 -0.54 17.53 -21.90
N ILE A 145 0.00 17.28 -20.70
CA ILE A 145 0.82 18.26 -19.98
C ILE A 145 2.27 18.11 -20.43
N GLU A 146 2.87 19.21 -20.89
CA GLU A 146 4.24 19.22 -21.43
C GLU A 146 5.31 18.92 -20.38
N GLU A 147 5.13 19.40 -19.14
CA GLU A 147 6.14 19.28 -18.08
C GLU A 147 5.53 19.14 -16.68
N VAL A 148 6.20 18.34 -15.84
CA VAL A 148 5.92 18.17 -14.42
C VAL A 148 7.25 18.28 -13.66
N PRO A 149 7.35 19.05 -12.56
CA PRO A 149 6.32 19.86 -11.90
C PRO A 149 5.78 21.00 -12.79
N LEU A 150 4.47 21.27 -12.73
CA LEU A 150 3.86 22.37 -13.48
C LEU A 150 3.93 23.67 -12.69
N VAL A 151 4.62 24.67 -13.25
CA VAL A 151 4.74 26.02 -12.66
C VAL A 151 4.07 27.05 -13.57
N VAL A 152 3.27 27.92 -12.99
CA VAL A 152 2.57 29.02 -13.67
C VAL A 152 3.02 30.38 -13.14
N SER A 153 2.91 31.42 -13.97
CA SER A 153 3.28 32.78 -13.58
C SER A 153 2.43 33.32 -12.43
N ASN A 154 2.98 34.28 -11.68
CA ASN A 154 2.30 34.90 -10.54
C ASN A 154 1.02 35.67 -10.91
N ALA A 155 0.83 36.01 -12.20
CA ALA A 155 -0.40 36.64 -12.68
C ALA A 155 -1.67 35.79 -12.43
N VAL A 156 -1.51 34.48 -12.21
CA VAL A 156 -2.63 33.58 -11.84
C VAL A 156 -3.17 33.88 -10.43
N GLU A 157 -2.37 34.47 -9.54
CA GLU A 157 -2.78 34.79 -8.17
C GLU A 157 -3.88 35.87 -8.12
N SER A 158 -3.89 36.79 -9.10
CA SER A 158 -4.87 37.87 -9.21
C SER A 158 -6.18 37.48 -9.91
N PHE A 159 -6.35 36.22 -10.30
CA PHE A 159 -7.61 35.77 -10.93
C PHE A 159 -8.77 35.88 -9.94
N THR A 160 -9.87 36.46 -10.40
CA THR A 160 -11.08 36.64 -9.57
C THR A 160 -12.25 35.82 -10.08
N LYS A 161 -12.27 35.48 -11.37
CA LYS A 161 -13.38 34.77 -12.01
C LYS A 161 -13.03 33.32 -12.31
N THR A 162 -14.00 32.44 -12.11
CA THR A 162 -13.87 31.01 -12.45
C THR A 162 -13.61 30.77 -13.94
N LYS A 163 -14.15 31.63 -14.81
CA LYS A 163 -13.93 31.56 -16.26
C LYS A 163 -12.45 31.70 -16.64
N GLU A 164 -11.72 32.59 -15.96
CA GLU A 164 -10.28 32.79 -16.15
C GLU A 164 -9.51 31.53 -15.72
N ALA A 165 -9.84 30.97 -14.56
CA ALA A 165 -9.24 29.73 -14.08
C ALA A 165 -9.49 28.53 -15.03
N VAL A 166 -10.68 28.43 -15.62
CA VAL A 166 -10.98 27.39 -16.63
C VAL A 166 -10.16 27.61 -17.89
N ALA A 167 -10.03 28.85 -18.37
CA ALA A 167 -9.25 29.16 -19.56
C ALA A 167 -7.77 28.78 -19.38
N LEU A 168 -7.18 29.14 -18.24
CA LEU A 168 -5.81 28.74 -17.88
C LEU A 168 -5.64 27.21 -17.88
N LEU A 169 -6.52 26.48 -17.18
CA LEU A 169 -6.38 25.01 -17.10
C LEU A 169 -6.53 24.33 -18.45
N LYS A 170 -7.31 24.91 -19.38
CA LYS A 170 -7.41 24.43 -20.76
C LYS A 170 -6.14 24.72 -21.54
N ALA A 171 -5.60 25.94 -21.43
CA ALA A 171 -4.35 26.32 -22.07
C ALA A 171 -3.16 25.45 -21.63
N LEU A 172 -3.15 25.01 -20.37
CA LEU A 172 -2.11 24.14 -19.81
C LEU A 172 -2.34 22.63 -20.06
N GLY A 173 -3.41 22.22 -20.74
CA GLY A 173 -3.77 20.79 -20.90
C GLY A 173 -4.23 20.09 -19.61
N ALA A 174 -4.36 20.82 -18.50
CA ALA A 174 -4.70 20.29 -17.18
C ALA A 174 -6.23 20.13 -16.94
N TYR A 175 -7.07 20.67 -17.82
CA TYR A 175 -8.53 20.65 -17.66
C TYR A 175 -9.13 19.24 -17.81
N THR A 176 -8.46 18.34 -18.54
CA THR A 176 -8.87 16.93 -18.68
C THR A 176 -8.95 16.22 -17.32
N ASP A 177 -8.07 16.56 -16.36
CA ASP A 177 -8.12 16.01 -15.01
C ASP A 177 -9.32 16.54 -14.20
N VAL A 178 -9.75 17.78 -14.45
CA VAL A 178 -10.95 18.37 -13.85
C VAL A 178 -12.21 17.74 -14.43
N GLN A 179 -12.26 17.54 -15.74
CA GLN A 179 -13.36 16.86 -16.42
C GLN A 179 -13.54 15.43 -15.89
N ARG A 180 -12.44 14.68 -15.72
CA ARG A 180 -12.46 13.37 -15.05
C ARG A 180 -13.11 13.43 -13.66
N VAL A 181 -12.89 14.48 -12.88
CA VAL A 181 -13.55 14.62 -11.57
C VAL A 181 -15.04 14.88 -11.72
N HIS A 182 -15.42 15.76 -12.65
CA HIS A 182 -16.81 16.07 -12.94
C HIS A 182 -17.61 14.79 -13.27
N ASP A 183 -17.11 13.97 -14.19
CA ASP A 183 -17.80 12.78 -14.70
C ASP A 183 -17.88 11.65 -13.65
N THR A 184 -17.00 11.66 -12.66
CA THR A 184 -16.95 10.62 -11.61
C THR A 184 -17.84 10.93 -10.40
N LYS A 185 -18.55 12.06 -10.42
CA LYS A 185 -19.48 12.45 -9.35
C LYS A 185 -20.64 11.45 -9.31
N LYS A 186 -20.69 10.65 -8.24
CA LYS A 186 -21.74 9.65 -8.03
C LYS A 186 -22.31 9.68 -6.62
N ILE A 187 -23.51 9.13 -6.47
CA ILE A 187 -24.14 8.96 -5.16
C ILE A 187 -23.34 7.93 -4.34
N ARG A 188 -23.09 8.24 -3.07
CA ARG A 188 -22.39 7.37 -2.13
C ARG A 188 -23.30 6.20 -1.72
N ALA A 189 -22.78 4.98 -1.81
CA ALA A 189 -23.46 3.79 -1.31
C ALA A 189 -23.53 3.79 0.23
N GLY A 190 -24.59 3.20 0.78
CA GLY A 190 -24.80 3.03 2.22
C GLY A 190 -25.36 4.25 2.96
N THR A 191 -25.22 4.23 4.29
CA THR A 191 -25.85 5.19 5.23
C THR A 191 -25.24 6.60 5.19
N GLY A 192 -24.14 6.80 4.47
CA GLY A 192 -23.51 8.11 4.31
C GLY A 192 -24.43 9.17 3.67
N LYS A 193 -25.41 8.73 2.86
CA LYS A 193 -26.41 9.60 2.23
C LYS A 193 -27.22 10.40 3.26
N MET A 194 -27.60 9.75 4.36
CA MET A 194 -28.38 10.36 5.45
C MET A 194 -27.51 11.22 6.39
N ARG A 195 -26.18 11.15 6.28
CA ARG A 195 -25.23 11.82 7.18
C ARG A 195 -24.53 13.02 6.50
N GLY A 196 -25.24 13.72 5.60
CA GLY A 196 -24.71 14.87 4.86
C GLY A 196 -23.59 14.54 3.86
N ARG A 197 -23.38 13.26 3.50
CA ARG A 197 -22.30 12.80 2.60
C ARG A 197 -22.86 12.06 1.38
N LYS A 198 -23.89 12.65 0.75
CA LYS A 198 -24.65 12.05 -0.36
C LYS A 198 -23.81 11.77 -1.60
N THR A 199 -22.89 12.65 -1.96
CA THR A 199 -22.07 12.52 -3.17
C THR A 199 -20.62 12.14 -2.86
N LYS A 200 -19.96 11.50 -3.82
CA LYS A 200 -18.51 11.30 -3.85
C LYS A 200 -18.00 11.58 -5.27
N SER A 201 -16.85 12.22 -5.36
CA SER A 201 -16.13 12.50 -6.60
C SER A 201 -14.63 12.24 -6.38
N ARG A 202 -13.87 12.16 -7.47
CA ARG A 202 -12.40 12.06 -7.40
C ARG A 202 -11.78 13.38 -6.92
N ARG A 203 -10.48 13.34 -6.59
CA ARG A 203 -9.67 14.54 -6.34
C ARG A 203 -8.91 14.90 -7.62
N GLY A 204 -8.97 16.17 -7.99
CA GLY A 204 -8.29 16.73 -9.15
C GLY A 204 -6.98 17.42 -8.73
N PRO A 205 -6.52 18.39 -9.53
CA PRO A 205 -5.29 19.11 -9.25
C PRO A 205 -5.34 19.84 -7.91
N LEU A 206 -4.17 20.02 -7.30
CA LEU A 206 -3.98 20.91 -6.16
C LEU A 206 -3.25 22.16 -6.66
N VAL A 207 -3.89 23.33 -6.55
CA VAL A 207 -3.26 24.61 -6.89
C VAL A 207 -2.58 25.16 -5.65
N ILE A 208 -1.30 25.49 -5.77
CA ILE A 208 -0.46 25.96 -4.66
C ILE A 208 0.04 27.36 -4.98
N TYR A 209 -0.27 28.30 -4.09
CA TYR A 209 0.08 29.71 -4.26
C TYR A 209 1.03 30.18 -3.17
N GLY A 210 1.85 31.17 -3.51
CA GLY A 210 2.97 31.64 -2.69
C GLY A 210 2.59 32.88 -1.90
N GLY A 211 2.05 33.87 -2.60
CA GLY A 211 1.67 35.16 -2.05
C GLY A 211 0.44 35.13 -1.16
N GLU A 212 -0.05 36.32 -0.83
CA GLU A 212 -1.36 36.48 -0.20
C GLU A 212 -2.49 36.14 -1.17
N ASP A 213 -3.68 35.84 -0.64
CA ASP A 213 -4.84 35.53 -1.49
C ASP A 213 -5.36 36.81 -2.16
N GLN A 214 -4.93 37.05 -3.40
CA GLN A 214 -5.37 38.16 -4.24
C GLN A 214 -6.66 37.87 -5.04
N GLY A 215 -7.32 36.75 -4.77
CA GLY A 215 -8.55 36.32 -5.48
C GLY A 215 -8.50 34.87 -5.95
N ILE A 216 -7.31 34.28 -6.07
CA ILE A 216 -7.09 32.91 -6.56
C ILE A 216 -7.97 31.88 -5.86
N VAL A 217 -8.17 31.99 -4.54
CA VAL A 217 -9.02 31.03 -3.82
C VAL A 217 -10.46 31.10 -4.32
N ARG A 218 -10.98 32.31 -4.59
CA ARG A 218 -12.34 32.50 -5.13
C ARG A 218 -12.45 31.99 -6.56
N ALA A 219 -11.45 32.24 -7.39
CA ALA A 219 -11.44 31.80 -8.79
C ALA A 219 -11.44 30.27 -8.93
N PHE A 220 -10.66 29.54 -8.12
CA PHE A 220 -10.49 28.09 -8.27
C PHE A 220 -11.44 27.24 -7.40
N ARG A 221 -11.95 27.77 -6.27
CA ARG A 221 -12.77 27.01 -5.28
C ARG A 221 -14.00 26.32 -5.88
N ASN A 222 -14.61 26.91 -6.90
CA ASN A 222 -15.85 26.39 -7.49
C ASN A 222 -15.62 25.25 -8.48
N LEU A 223 -14.37 25.01 -8.89
CA LEU A 223 -14.04 23.95 -9.85
C LEU A 223 -14.12 22.57 -9.17
N PRO A 224 -14.71 21.56 -9.83
CA PRO A 224 -14.92 20.25 -9.24
C PRO A 224 -13.58 19.54 -8.99
N GLY A 225 -13.30 19.22 -7.73
CA GLY A 225 -12.12 18.44 -7.34
C GLY A 225 -10.81 19.21 -7.24
N VAL A 226 -10.79 20.46 -7.68
CA VAL A 226 -9.66 21.36 -7.48
C VAL A 226 -9.64 21.78 -6.02
N GLU A 227 -8.48 21.69 -5.39
CA GLU A 227 -8.26 22.26 -4.06
C GLU A 227 -7.15 23.31 -4.16
N ILE A 228 -7.20 24.29 -3.27
CA ILE A 228 -6.19 25.35 -3.19
C ILE A 228 -5.53 25.29 -1.82
N VAL A 229 -4.22 25.53 -1.77
CA VAL A 229 -3.46 25.63 -0.51
C VAL A 229 -2.32 26.63 -0.66
N SER A 230 -1.99 27.35 0.41
CA SER A 230 -0.81 28.21 0.46
C SER A 230 0.44 27.38 0.74
N VAL A 231 1.57 27.74 0.13
CA VAL A 231 2.87 27.09 0.36
C VAL A 231 3.27 27.04 1.84
N ASN A 232 2.91 28.06 2.62
CA ASN A 232 3.19 28.16 4.05
C ASN A 232 2.34 27.21 4.91
N ARG A 233 1.22 26.70 4.37
CA ARG A 233 0.26 25.86 5.08
C ARG A 233 0.00 24.52 4.37
N LEU A 234 1.03 23.98 3.73
CA LEU A 234 0.97 22.69 3.04
C LEU A 234 0.51 21.57 3.99
N ASN A 235 -0.55 20.87 3.57
CA ASN A 235 -1.17 19.82 4.36
C ASN A 235 -1.00 18.46 3.69
N LEU A 236 -0.46 17.49 4.43
CA LEU A 236 -0.30 16.11 3.96
C LEU A 236 -1.63 15.48 3.51
N LEU A 237 -2.75 15.82 4.17
CA LEU A 237 -4.07 15.28 3.78
C LEU A 237 -4.53 15.77 2.40
N GLN A 238 -4.01 16.92 1.95
CA GLN A 238 -4.27 17.47 0.61
C GLN A 238 -3.22 17.01 -0.40
N LEU A 239 -1.95 16.87 -0.02
CA LEU A 239 -0.89 16.38 -0.91
C LEU A 239 -0.99 14.88 -1.20
N ALA A 240 -1.33 14.07 -0.18
CA ALA A 240 -1.50 12.63 -0.30
C ALA A 240 -2.89 12.14 0.18
N PRO A 241 -4.01 12.54 -0.45
CA PRO A 241 -5.34 12.09 -0.08
C PRO A 241 -5.45 10.56 -0.06
N GLY A 242 -5.84 10.01 1.08
CA GLY A 242 -5.92 8.56 1.31
C GLY A 242 -4.61 7.92 1.74
N GLY A 243 -3.54 8.69 1.88
CA GLY A 243 -2.18 8.19 2.14
C GLY A 243 -1.43 7.77 0.86
N HIS A 244 -2.03 7.99 -0.31
CA HIS A 244 -1.40 7.73 -1.61
C HIS A 244 -0.69 8.99 -2.11
N ILE A 245 0.61 8.86 -2.38
CA ILE A 245 1.48 9.91 -2.93
C ILE A 245 1.19 10.17 -4.41
N GLY A 246 1.76 11.25 -4.96
CA GLY A 246 1.67 11.57 -6.39
C GLY A 246 0.38 12.32 -6.77
N ARG A 247 -0.06 13.30 -5.97
CA ARG A 247 -1.13 14.21 -6.40
C ARG A 247 -0.59 15.19 -7.42
N PHE A 248 -1.32 15.38 -8.52
CA PHE A 248 -0.99 16.42 -9.49
C PHE A 248 -1.14 17.81 -8.84
N CYS A 249 -0.05 18.57 -8.81
CA CYS A 249 0.03 19.88 -8.19
C CYS A 249 0.47 20.92 -9.23
N ILE A 250 -0.16 22.09 -9.19
CA ILE A 250 0.13 23.26 -10.02
C ILE A 250 0.66 24.33 -9.07
N TRP A 251 1.86 24.82 -9.31
CA TRP A 251 2.54 25.78 -8.45
C TRP A 251 2.55 27.16 -9.11
N THR A 252 2.29 28.22 -8.37
CA THR A 252 2.68 29.56 -8.82
C THR A 252 4.20 29.72 -8.67
N GLU A 253 4.77 30.62 -9.45
CA GLU A 253 6.22 30.87 -9.47
C GLU A 253 6.75 31.22 -8.06
N ASP A 254 6.06 32.10 -7.33
CA ASP A 254 6.40 32.46 -5.96
C ASP A 254 6.24 31.29 -4.99
N ALA A 255 5.19 30.47 -5.16
CA ALA A 255 5.03 29.26 -4.35
C ALA A 255 6.19 28.29 -4.54
N PHE A 256 6.68 28.17 -5.78
CA PHE A 256 7.75 27.25 -6.12
C PHE A 256 9.08 27.73 -5.54
N LYS A 257 9.41 29.03 -5.69
CA LYS A 257 10.61 29.64 -5.10
C LYS A 257 10.61 29.55 -3.57
N ALA A 258 9.46 29.77 -2.94
CA ALA A 258 9.32 29.72 -1.49
C ALA A 258 9.58 28.33 -0.87
N LEU A 259 9.59 27.25 -1.66
CA LEU A 259 9.83 25.90 -1.14
C LEU A 259 11.20 25.75 -0.47
N ASP A 260 12.24 26.39 -1.01
CA ASP A 260 13.59 26.35 -0.42
C ASP A 260 13.64 27.11 0.91
N THR A 261 12.92 28.22 1.06
CA THR A 261 12.75 28.91 2.36
C THR A 261 11.96 28.04 3.36
N VAL A 262 10.90 27.39 2.88
CA VAL A 262 9.94 26.63 3.71
C VAL A 262 10.49 25.27 4.16
N PHE A 263 11.36 24.61 3.39
CA PHE A 263 11.91 23.29 3.71
C PHE A 263 13.44 23.27 3.87
N GLY A 264 14.15 24.31 3.43
CA GLY A 264 15.60 24.32 3.33
C GLY A 264 16.10 23.55 2.11
N THR A 265 17.41 23.58 1.92
CA THR A 265 18.14 22.69 1.01
C THR A 265 18.89 21.62 1.82
N TYR A 266 19.72 20.81 1.17
CA TYR A 266 20.60 19.89 1.90
C TYR A 266 21.74 20.64 2.62
N ASP A 267 22.15 21.80 2.10
CA ASP A 267 23.24 22.60 2.67
C ASP A 267 22.73 23.68 3.64
N LYS A 268 21.51 24.19 3.42
CA LYS A 268 20.90 25.26 4.23
C LYS A 268 19.68 24.73 5.00
N PRO A 269 19.61 24.90 6.33
CA PRO A 269 18.43 24.49 7.10
C PRO A 269 17.20 25.33 6.72
N SER A 270 16.01 24.83 7.06
CA SER A 270 14.77 25.59 6.82
C SER A 270 14.69 26.84 7.70
N GLU A 271 14.35 27.97 7.10
CA GLU A 271 14.12 29.24 7.80
C GLU A 271 12.81 29.21 8.61
N LEU A 272 11.72 28.71 8.01
CA LEU A 272 10.40 28.69 8.66
C LEU A 272 10.21 27.53 9.64
N LYS A 273 10.94 26.42 9.44
CA LYS A 273 10.79 25.21 10.26
C LYS A 273 11.99 25.04 11.17
N LYS A 274 11.91 25.63 12.37
CA LYS A 274 12.92 25.46 13.42
C LYS A 274 13.33 23.98 13.59
N GLY A 275 14.65 23.74 13.52
CA GLY A 275 15.28 22.44 13.72
C GLY A 275 14.93 21.38 12.66
N PHE A 276 14.52 21.79 11.46
CA PHE A 276 14.25 20.89 10.34
C PHE A 276 15.28 21.03 9.24
N THR A 277 15.80 19.89 8.81
CA THR A 277 16.62 19.72 7.61
C THR A 277 15.98 18.68 6.70
N LEU A 278 16.31 18.73 5.41
CA LEU A 278 15.84 17.72 4.48
C LEU A 278 16.39 16.33 4.86
N PRO A 279 15.58 15.27 4.71
CA PRO A 279 16.00 13.92 5.05
C PRO A 279 16.95 13.39 3.97
N ASN A 280 18.08 12.83 4.41
CA ASN A 280 19.04 12.23 3.49
C ASN A 280 18.53 10.90 2.93
N ALA A 281 18.77 10.66 1.64
CA ALA A 281 18.48 9.38 1.01
C ALA A 281 19.39 8.29 1.58
N LYS A 282 18.83 7.12 1.90
CA LYS A 282 19.62 5.96 2.37
C LYS A 282 20.50 5.37 1.28
N ILE A 283 20.11 5.52 0.03
CA ILE A 283 20.82 5.05 -1.16
C ILE A 283 20.97 6.26 -2.08
N ALA A 284 22.20 6.57 -2.48
CA ALA A 284 22.49 7.74 -3.34
C ALA A 284 21.98 7.54 -4.78
N ASN A 285 22.11 6.32 -5.32
CA ASN A 285 21.58 5.94 -6.62
C ASN A 285 20.51 4.85 -6.47
N ALA A 286 19.25 5.20 -6.69
CA ALA A 286 18.14 4.25 -6.62
C ALA A 286 17.99 3.37 -7.86
N ASP A 287 18.76 3.61 -8.93
CA ASP A 287 18.76 2.80 -10.14
C ASP A 287 19.61 1.54 -9.94
N VAL A 288 18.97 0.53 -9.35
CA VAL A 288 19.60 -0.76 -9.04
C VAL A 288 20.01 -1.50 -10.32
N THR A 289 19.28 -1.35 -11.43
CA THR A 289 19.64 -2.03 -12.68
C THR A 289 20.92 -1.45 -13.25
N ARG A 290 21.11 -0.13 -13.20
CA ARG A 290 22.39 0.50 -13.57
C ARG A 290 23.53 0.03 -12.69
N ILE A 291 23.32 -0.06 -11.37
CA ILE A 291 24.35 -0.54 -10.43
C ILE A 291 24.74 -1.98 -10.77
N ILE A 292 23.77 -2.90 -10.86
CA ILE A 292 24.04 -4.32 -11.16
C ILE A 292 24.74 -4.49 -12.50
N ASN A 293 24.40 -3.66 -13.48
CA ASN A 293 24.96 -3.74 -14.82
C ASN A 293 26.28 -2.99 -15.01
N SER A 294 26.84 -2.39 -13.95
CA SER A 294 28.10 -1.65 -14.02
C SER A 294 29.29 -2.59 -14.23
N ASP A 295 30.33 -2.08 -14.87
CA ASP A 295 31.50 -2.88 -15.24
C ASP A 295 32.26 -3.35 -14.00
N GLU A 296 32.27 -2.55 -12.93
CA GLU A 296 32.92 -2.88 -11.66
C GLU A 296 32.27 -4.09 -10.99
N ILE A 297 30.93 -4.20 -11.03
CA ILE A 297 30.23 -5.37 -10.50
C ILE A 297 30.43 -6.57 -11.43
N LYS A 298 30.23 -6.37 -12.73
CA LYS A 298 30.34 -7.45 -13.71
C LYS A 298 31.73 -8.10 -13.73
N ALA A 299 32.79 -7.32 -13.53
CA ALA A 299 34.18 -7.82 -13.52
C ALA A 299 34.46 -8.84 -12.40
N VAL A 300 33.75 -8.75 -11.27
CA VAL A 300 33.96 -9.63 -10.10
C VAL A 300 32.93 -10.76 -10.04
N THR A 301 31.79 -10.62 -10.73
CA THR A 301 30.76 -11.67 -10.76
C THR A 301 31.21 -12.90 -11.52
N ARG A 302 30.90 -14.09 -10.97
CA ARG A 302 31.11 -15.35 -11.67
C ARG A 302 30.20 -15.42 -12.90
N ALA A 303 30.69 -16.05 -13.97
CA ALA A 303 29.88 -16.31 -15.15
C ALA A 303 28.58 -17.03 -14.76
N ALA A 304 27.47 -16.59 -15.36
CA ALA A 304 26.18 -17.25 -15.14
C ALA A 304 26.29 -18.71 -15.62
N GLY A 305 26.03 -19.66 -14.71
CA GLY A 305 25.97 -21.08 -15.07
C GLY A 305 24.83 -21.36 -16.06
N PRO A 306 24.81 -22.56 -16.68
CA PRO A 306 23.71 -22.95 -17.56
C PRO A 306 22.37 -22.89 -16.80
N SER A 307 21.30 -22.47 -17.48
CA SER A 307 19.96 -22.39 -16.88
C SER A 307 19.53 -23.76 -16.34
N THR A 308 19.49 -23.89 -15.01
CA THR A 308 19.04 -25.12 -14.36
C THR A 308 17.55 -25.03 -14.03
N THR A 309 16.72 -25.74 -14.79
CA THR A 309 15.31 -25.92 -14.41
C THR A 309 15.23 -26.94 -13.29
N LYS A 310 15.22 -26.49 -12.03
CA LYS A 310 14.91 -27.36 -10.89
C LYS A 310 13.45 -27.77 -11.00
N ARG A 311 13.18 -29.07 -11.17
CA ARG A 311 11.83 -29.66 -11.04
C ARG A 311 11.69 -30.17 -9.61
N PRO A 312 11.23 -29.36 -8.64
CA PRO A 312 11.19 -29.75 -7.23
C PRO A 312 10.29 -30.95 -6.97
N TYR A 313 9.27 -31.14 -7.82
CA TYR A 313 8.34 -32.26 -7.74
C TYR A 313 8.45 -33.10 -9.02
N THR A 314 9.41 -34.03 -9.05
CA THR A 314 9.36 -35.13 -10.00
C THR A 314 8.57 -36.28 -9.36
N GLN A 315 7.58 -36.82 -10.05
CA GLN A 315 6.87 -38.00 -9.58
C GLN A 315 7.87 -39.14 -9.31
N LYS A 316 7.93 -39.62 -8.07
CA LYS A 316 8.74 -40.80 -7.71
C LYS A 316 8.15 -42.02 -8.41
N LYS A 317 8.81 -42.46 -9.49
CA LYS A 317 8.41 -43.68 -10.20
C LYS A 317 8.88 -44.90 -9.40
N ASN A 318 8.00 -45.88 -9.22
CA ASN A 318 8.33 -47.11 -8.51
C ASN A 318 9.34 -47.96 -9.33
N PRO A 319 10.56 -48.23 -8.83
CA PRO A 319 11.58 -48.99 -9.56
C PRO A 319 11.16 -50.44 -9.85
N LEU A 320 10.34 -51.05 -8.99
CA LEU A 320 9.87 -52.42 -9.19
C LEU A 320 8.90 -52.55 -10.38
N ARG A 321 8.22 -51.44 -10.73
CA ARG A 321 7.30 -51.38 -11.88
C ARG A 321 7.91 -50.68 -13.10
N ASN A 322 8.97 -49.89 -12.92
CA ASN A 322 9.60 -49.12 -13.98
C ASN A 322 11.09 -49.50 -14.14
N ARG A 323 11.38 -50.36 -15.12
CA ARG A 323 12.74 -50.84 -15.43
C ARG A 323 13.74 -49.72 -15.69
N GLY A 324 13.35 -48.64 -16.36
CA GLY A 324 14.25 -47.51 -16.63
C GLY A 324 14.71 -46.79 -15.36
N VAL A 325 13.84 -46.70 -14.35
CA VAL A 325 14.21 -46.17 -13.03
C VAL A 325 15.01 -47.21 -12.23
N LEU A 326 14.66 -48.49 -12.33
CA LEU A 326 15.43 -49.57 -11.70
C LEU A 326 16.88 -49.60 -12.18
N PHE A 327 17.11 -49.52 -13.49
CA PHE A 327 18.46 -49.57 -14.07
C PHE A 327 19.26 -48.30 -13.77
N ARG A 328 18.59 -47.15 -13.69
CA ARG A 328 19.23 -45.90 -13.24
C ARG A 328 19.69 -45.97 -11.79
N LEU A 329 18.88 -46.58 -10.91
CA LEU A 329 19.18 -46.67 -9.48
C LEU A 329 20.12 -47.84 -9.15
N ASN A 330 19.99 -48.94 -9.88
CA ASN A 330 20.79 -50.15 -9.72
C ASN A 330 21.10 -50.76 -11.10
N PRO A 331 22.25 -50.40 -11.71
CA PRO A 331 22.69 -50.95 -12.99
C PRO A 331 22.80 -52.48 -12.99
N TYR A 332 23.17 -53.10 -11.86
CA TYR A 332 23.30 -54.56 -11.72
C TYR A 332 21.95 -55.29 -11.84
N ALA A 333 20.83 -54.62 -11.57
CA ALA A 333 19.51 -55.21 -11.78
C ALA A 333 19.28 -55.58 -13.26
N GLN A 334 19.92 -54.88 -14.20
CA GLN A 334 19.83 -55.19 -15.62
C GLN A 334 20.50 -56.52 -15.96
N THR A 335 21.70 -56.76 -15.42
CA THR A 335 22.45 -58.01 -15.64
C THR A 335 21.77 -59.18 -14.94
N ALA A 336 21.34 -59.01 -13.68
CA ALA A 336 20.66 -60.05 -12.91
C ALA A 336 19.35 -60.51 -13.56
N ILE A 337 18.51 -59.58 -14.03
CA ILE A 337 17.26 -59.92 -14.72
C ILE A 337 17.55 -60.61 -16.06
N ARG A 338 18.60 -60.19 -16.78
CA ARG A 338 19.00 -60.86 -18.04
C ARG A 338 19.46 -62.29 -17.79
N GLN A 339 20.28 -62.51 -16.77
CA GLN A 339 20.73 -63.84 -16.37
C GLN A 339 19.54 -64.72 -15.94
N SER A 340 18.62 -64.21 -15.12
CA SER A 340 17.45 -64.98 -14.69
C SER A 340 16.54 -65.38 -15.84
N ILE A 341 16.33 -64.49 -16.83
CA ILE A 341 15.55 -64.82 -18.05
C ILE A 341 16.24 -65.91 -18.86
N LEU A 342 17.56 -65.82 -19.04
CA LEU A 342 18.32 -66.85 -19.76
C LEU A 342 18.30 -68.20 -19.03
N GLU A 343 18.38 -68.19 -17.70
CA GLU A 343 18.24 -69.39 -16.88
C GLU A 343 16.83 -70.00 -16.96
N GLU A 344 15.78 -69.18 -16.93
CA GLU A 344 14.39 -69.63 -17.12
C GLU A 344 14.15 -70.21 -18.50
N GLN A 345 14.70 -69.60 -19.56
CA GLN A 345 14.65 -70.15 -20.92
C GLN A 345 15.34 -71.52 -20.98
N ARG A 346 16.55 -71.63 -20.41
CA ARG A 346 17.26 -72.92 -20.30
C ARG A 346 16.47 -73.97 -19.52
N ARG A 347 15.71 -73.58 -18.48
CA ARG A 347 14.80 -74.49 -17.76
C ARG A 347 13.63 -74.94 -18.62
N ARG A 348 12.96 -74.02 -19.32
CA ARG A 348 11.83 -74.33 -20.20
C ARG A 348 12.22 -75.22 -21.36
N ASP A 349 13.41 -75.01 -21.93
CA ASP A 349 13.97 -75.81 -23.01
C ASP A 349 14.45 -77.21 -22.53
N GLY A 350 14.20 -77.57 -21.27
CA GLY A 350 14.56 -78.88 -20.69
C GLY A 350 16.06 -79.08 -20.45
N LYS A 351 16.88 -78.04 -20.63
CA LYS A 351 18.35 -78.10 -20.56
C LYS A 351 18.92 -77.91 -19.14
N GLN A 352 18.08 -77.83 -18.10
CA GLN A 352 18.51 -77.83 -16.69
C GLN A 352 18.05 -79.09 -15.95
N LYS A 353 19.01 -79.98 -15.64
CA LYS A 353 18.83 -81.07 -14.68
C LYS A 353 18.60 -80.48 -13.29
N LYS A 354 17.63 -81.02 -12.52
CA LYS A 354 17.45 -80.71 -11.10
C LYS A 354 18.79 -80.93 -10.39
N ASN A 355 19.40 -79.87 -9.85
CA ASN A 355 20.52 -80.03 -8.94
C ASN A 355 20.02 -80.81 -7.72
N ILE A 356 20.49 -82.05 -7.62
CA ILE A 356 20.53 -82.85 -6.41
C ILE A 356 21.16 -81.97 -5.32
N LYS A 357 20.59 -81.98 -4.11
CA LYS A 357 21.11 -81.29 -2.93
C LYS A 357 22.63 -81.51 -2.84
N SER A 358 23.43 -80.52 -3.20
CA SER A 358 24.77 -80.39 -2.65
C SER A 358 24.58 -79.97 -1.21
N GLU A 359 25.26 -80.65 -0.27
CA GLU A 359 25.32 -80.24 1.12
C GLU A 359 25.61 -78.74 1.22
N ARG A 360 24.89 -78.04 2.09
CA ARG A 360 25.20 -76.64 2.40
C ARG A 360 26.63 -76.63 2.95
N ALA A 361 27.59 -76.16 2.17
CA ALA A 361 28.91 -75.86 2.67
C ALA A 361 28.72 -74.87 3.84
N VAL A 362 29.08 -75.30 5.04
CA VAL A 362 29.12 -74.44 6.23
C VAL A 362 30.07 -73.30 5.90
N ALA A 363 29.65 -72.06 6.16
CA ALA A 363 30.47 -70.89 5.91
C ALA A 363 31.85 -71.05 6.58
N SER A 364 32.92 -70.62 5.91
CA SER A 364 34.27 -70.72 6.45
C SER A 364 34.37 -69.96 7.79
N LYS A 365 35.20 -70.46 8.71
CA LYS A 365 35.40 -69.81 10.01
C LYS A 365 35.78 -68.33 9.87
N GLU A 366 36.60 -68.01 8.86
CA GLU A 366 37.01 -66.64 8.52
C GLU A 366 35.81 -65.72 8.20
N PHE A 367 34.80 -66.22 7.47
CA PHE A 367 33.60 -65.45 7.16
C PHE A 367 32.73 -65.19 8.41
N LEU A 368 32.66 -66.16 9.33
CA LEU A 368 31.92 -66.01 10.58
C LEU A 368 32.62 -65.08 11.59
N GLU A 369 33.94 -65.02 11.57
CA GLU A 369 34.73 -64.08 12.38
C GLU A 369 34.60 -62.64 11.87
N GLN A 370 34.61 -62.41 10.56
CA GLN A 370 34.33 -61.08 9.99
C GLN A 370 32.94 -60.54 10.33
N LEU A 371 31.95 -61.43 10.48
CA LEU A 371 30.56 -61.06 10.80
C LEU A 371 30.36 -60.68 12.27
N LYS A 372 31.32 -61.02 13.15
CA LYS A 372 31.30 -60.74 14.59
C LYS A 372 32.40 -59.77 15.04
N ALA A 373 33.17 -59.21 14.11
CA ALA A 373 34.08 -58.12 14.43
C ALA A 373 33.26 -56.87 14.81
N PRO A 374 33.64 -56.13 15.88
CA PRO A 374 32.89 -54.97 16.38
C PRO A 374 32.86 -53.78 15.43
#